data_AF-A0AAD9X5K7-F1
#
_entry.id   AF-A0AAD9X5K7-F1
#
_cell.length_a   1.000
_cell.length_b   1.000
_cell.length_c   1.000
_cell.angle_alpha   90.00
_cell.angle_beta   90.00
_cell.angle_gamma   90.00
#
_symmetry.space_group_name_H-M   'P 1'
#
loop_
_entity.id
_entity.type
_entity.pdbx_description
1 polymer ?
#
loop_
_entity_poly.entity_id
_entity_poly.type
_entity_poly.pdbx_seq_one_letter_code
_entity_poly.pdbx_strand_id
1 'polypeptide(L)'
;MIDNYNSHSLGRIWVGWDPRILNITKISETDQIIHRNACILDNNDRFRISFIYGSNDDRLRKAPWQSMCSSQHGSPWIVLGDFNVSRNVGESIEGCSRISGAMEDFNDCLQDSELDDLRFSGFLHTWCNKRSNGCISKKLDRVLVNNDWLSSLRNLK
;
A
#
# COMPACT_ATOMS: atom_id res chain seq x y z
N MET A 1 -13.23 13.22 4.50
CA MET A 1 -13.18 12.02 3.62
C MET A 1 -12.62 12.46 2.27
N ILE A 2 -11.87 11.59 1.61
CA ILE A 2 -11.40 11.75 0.22
C ILE A 2 -11.69 10.48 -0.55
N ASP A 3 -11.75 10.60 -1.87
CA ASP A 3 -11.95 9.51 -2.82
C ASP A 3 -11.16 9.77 -4.11
N ASN A 4 -11.25 8.86 -5.08
CA ASN A 4 -10.65 9.01 -6.41
C ASN A 4 -11.64 9.04 -7.58
N TYR A 5 -12.87 9.55 -7.40
CA TYR A 5 -13.83 9.67 -8.51
C TYR A 5 -13.33 10.51 -9.69
N ASN A 6 -12.45 11.49 -9.43
CA ASN A 6 -11.81 12.28 -10.48
C ASN A 6 -10.88 11.46 -11.39
N SER A 7 -10.45 10.28 -10.94
CA SER A 7 -9.53 9.41 -11.67
C SER A 7 -10.15 8.09 -12.11
N HIS A 8 -11.26 7.68 -11.51
CA HIS A 8 -11.97 6.46 -11.89
C HIS A 8 -13.48 6.60 -11.65
N SER A 9 -14.30 6.28 -12.65
CA SER A 9 -15.76 6.45 -12.61
C SER A 9 -16.45 5.73 -11.44
N LEU A 10 -15.88 4.60 -10.98
CA LEU A 10 -16.40 3.84 -9.84
C LEU A 10 -15.93 4.34 -8.46
N GLY A 11 -14.98 5.29 -8.38
CA GLY A 11 -14.43 5.77 -7.10
C GLY A 11 -13.94 4.62 -6.22
N ARG A 12 -12.89 3.92 -6.66
CA ARG A 12 -12.49 2.63 -6.07
C ARG A 12 -11.80 2.74 -4.72
N ILE A 13 -11.35 3.93 -4.32
CA ILE A 13 -10.66 4.18 -3.05
C ILE A 13 -11.40 5.27 -2.30
N TRP A 14 -11.74 5.00 -1.03
CA TRP A 14 -12.39 5.93 -0.12
C TRP A 14 -11.60 5.97 1.18
N VAL A 15 -11.30 7.16 1.69
CA VAL A 15 -10.49 7.34 2.90
C VAL A 15 -11.20 8.29 3.85
N GLY A 16 -11.58 7.75 5.01
CA GLY A 16 -12.07 8.51 6.15
C GLY A 16 -10.95 8.75 7.17
N TRP A 17 -10.93 9.92 7.79
CA TRP A 17 -10.06 10.24 8.92
C TRP A 17 -10.76 11.24 9.84
N ASP A 18 -10.29 11.37 11.07
CA ASP A 18 -10.74 12.41 12.00
C ASP A 18 -9.95 13.71 11.74
N PRO A 19 -10.58 14.79 11.23
CA PRO A 19 -9.90 16.05 10.95
C PRO A 19 -9.42 16.77 12.21
N ARG A 20 -9.83 16.33 13.41
CA ARG A 20 -9.33 16.84 14.69
C ARG A 20 -7.99 16.23 15.08
N ILE A 21 -7.60 15.12 14.45
CA ILE A 21 -6.35 14.40 14.72
C ILE A 21 -5.35 14.61 13.59
N LEU A 22 -5.82 14.56 12.34
CA LEU A 22 -4.96 14.56 11.16
C LEU A 22 -5.42 15.58 10.13
N ASN A 23 -4.52 16.46 9.70
CA ASN A 23 -4.72 17.30 8.53
C ASN A 23 -4.13 16.62 7.29
N ILE A 24 -4.92 16.52 6.21
CA ILE A 24 -4.56 15.83 4.97
C ILE A 24 -4.65 16.81 3.80
N THR A 25 -3.60 16.91 2.98
CA THR A 25 -3.57 17.76 1.77
C THR A 25 -3.22 16.96 0.51
N LYS A 26 -3.76 17.38 -0.64
CA LYS A 26 -3.62 16.70 -1.93
C LYS A 26 -2.20 16.81 -2.47
N ILE A 27 -1.62 15.68 -2.91
CA ILE A 27 -0.43 15.64 -3.77
C ILE A 27 -0.87 15.27 -5.18
N SER A 28 -1.38 14.05 -5.34
CA SER A 28 -1.83 13.51 -6.62
C SER A 28 -2.79 12.33 -6.38
N GLU A 29 -3.48 11.90 -7.43
CA GLU A 29 -4.35 10.73 -7.40
C GLU A 29 -4.45 10.12 -8.79
N THR A 30 -4.59 8.80 -8.83
CA THR A 30 -4.86 7.98 -10.00
C THR A 30 -6.04 7.05 -9.71
N ASP A 31 -6.37 6.18 -10.65
CA ASP A 31 -7.37 5.14 -10.48
C ASP A 31 -6.98 4.08 -9.42
N GLN A 32 -5.68 3.93 -9.15
CA GLN A 32 -5.12 2.90 -8.27
C GLN A 32 -4.38 3.45 -7.03
N ILE A 33 -4.00 4.74 -7.00
CA ILE A 33 -3.28 5.34 -5.87
C ILE A 33 -3.81 6.73 -5.53
N ILE A 34 -3.97 7.01 -4.23
CA ILE A 34 -4.17 8.36 -3.70
C ILE A 34 -2.94 8.76 -2.90
N HIS A 35 -2.19 9.79 -3.32
CA HIS A 35 -1.07 10.37 -2.59
C HIS A 35 -1.49 11.63 -1.83
N ARG A 36 -1.13 11.71 -0.55
CA ARG A 36 -1.39 12.86 0.31
C ARG A 36 -0.20 13.22 1.19
N ASN A 37 -0.11 14.48 1.58
CA ASN A 37 0.64 14.88 2.76
C ASN A 37 -0.30 14.80 3.96
N ALA A 38 0.24 14.38 5.09
CA ALA A 38 -0.47 14.30 6.35
C ALA A 38 0.32 15.00 7.45
N CYS A 39 -0.40 15.63 8.37
CA CYS A 39 0.16 16.31 9.53
C CYS A 39 -0.66 15.96 10.78
N ILE A 40 -0.02 15.39 11.80
CA ILE A 40 -0.65 15.12 13.10
C ILE A 40 -0.80 16.47 13.82
N LEU A 41 -2.03 16.82 14.21
CA LEU A 41 -2.29 18.16 14.75
C LEU A 41 -1.70 18.39 16.14
N ASP A 42 -1.54 17.34 16.94
CA ASP A 42 -1.06 17.42 18.32
C ASP A 42 0.42 17.77 18.42
N ASN A 43 1.26 17.19 17.56
CA ASN A 43 2.72 17.36 17.61
C ASN A 43 3.32 17.96 16.32
N ASN A 44 2.48 18.25 15.31
CA ASN A 44 2.87 18.79 14.00
C ASN A 44 3.86 17.87 13.24
N ASP A 45 3.88 16.57 13.54
CA ASP A 45 4.63 15.58 12.77
C ASP A 45 4.04 15.46 11.37
N ARG A 46 4.92 15.47 10.36
CA ARG A 46 4.54 15.47 8.95
C ARG A 46 5.07 14.22 8.27
N PHE A 47 4.21 13.64 7.44
CA PHE A 47 4.54 12.46 6.67
C PHE A 47 3.74 12.42 5.37
N ARG A 48 4.21 11.60 4.44
CA ARG A 48 3.47 11.24 3.24
C ARG A 48 2.64 10.00 3.53
N ILE A 49 1.42 9.97 3.00
CA ILE A 49 0.55 8.80 3.06
C ILE A 49 0.01 8.48 1.68
N SER A 50 0.12 7.21 1.30
CA SER A 50 -0.39 6.68 0.03
C SER A 50 -1.41 5.59 0.29
N PHE A 51 -2.58 5.69 -0.33
CA PHE A 51 -3.62 4.67 -0.29
C PHE A 51 -3.65 3.94 -1.62
N ILE A 52 -3.56 2.62 -1.61
CA ILE A 52 -3.44 1.79 -2.80
C ILE A 52 -4.65 0.86 -2.94
N TYR A 53 -5.14 0.77 -4.17
CA TYR A 53 -5.96 -0.34 -4.62
C TYR A 53 -5.49 -0.79 -5.99
N GLY A 54 -4.57 -1.76 -5.99
CA GLY A 54 -3.97 -2.31 -7.20
C GLY A 54 -4.99 -3.04 -8.07
N SER A 55 -4.82 -2.98 -9.39
CA SER A 55 -5.65 -3.73 -10.33
C SER A 55 -5.47 -5.23 -10.18
N ASN A 56 -6.52 -6.01 -10.45
CA ASN A 56 -6.39 -7.47 -10.60
C ASN A 56 -5.61 -7.88 -11.85
N ASP A 57 -5.44 -6.96 -12.82
CA ASP A 57 -4.63 -7.15 -14.01
C ASP A 57 -3.18 -6.70 -13.75
N ASP A 58 -2.27 -7.67 -13.77
CA ASP A 58 -0.83 -7.50 -13.58
C ASP A 58 -0.23 -6.43 -14.49
N ARG A 59 -0.71 -6.31 -15.73
CA ARG A 59 -0.21 -5.32 -16.70
C ARG A 59 -0.58 -3.90 -16.28
N LEU A 60 -1.75 -3.72 -15.68
CA LEU A 60 -2.23 -2.42 -15.20
C LEU A 60 -1.55 -2.00 -13.89
N ARG A 61 -0.90 -2.93 -13.17
CA ARG A 61 -0.13 -2.64 -11.95
C ARG A 61 1.26 -2.05 -12.20
N LYS A 62 1.78 -2.09 -13.43
CA LYS A 62 3.11 -1.49 -13.73
C LYS A 62 3.13 0.03 -13.56
N ALA A 63 2.08 0.73 -13.99
CA ALA A 63 1.98 2.19 -13.88
C ALA A 63 1.97 2.70 -12.42
N PRO A 64 1.15 2.15 -11.49
CA PRO A 64 1.21 2.56 -10.10
C PRO A 64 2.57 2.29 -9.44
N TRP A 65 3.26 1.20 -9.80
CA TRP A 65 4.60 0.89 -9.28
C TRP A 65 5.65 1.92 -9.70
N GLN A 66 5.66 2.30 -10.98
CA GLN A 66 6.53 3.37 -11.48
C GLN A 66 6.26 4.71 -10.78
N SER A 67 4.99 5.02 -10.51
CA SER A 67 4.59 6.22 -9.76
C SER A 67 5.10 6.19 -8.32
N MET A 68 5.15 5.03 -7.68
CA MET A 68 5.71 4.87 -6.34
C MET A 68 7.21 5.10 -6.31
N CYS A 69 7.97 4.49 -7.23
CA CYS A 69 9.42 4.70 -7.32
C CYS A 69 9.75 6.18 -7.54
N SER A 70 8.96 6.86 -8.37
CA SER A 70 9.12 8.30 -8.64
C SER A 70 8.69 9.21 -7.48
N SER A 71 7.98 8.66 -6.48
CA SER A 71 7.49 9.38 -5.30
C SER A 71 8.44 9.30 -4.10
N GLN A 72 9.62 8.70 -4.26
CA GLN A 72 10.65 8.63 -3.24
C GLN A 72 11.20 10.04 -2.97
N HIS A 73 10.93 10.59 -1.79
CA HIS A 73 11.51 11.84 -1.34
C HIS A 73 11.75 11.77 0.17
N GLY A 74 12.90 12.23 0.64
CA GLY A 74 13.38 12.17 2.03
C GLY A 74 12.41 12.75 3.06
N SER A 75 11.40 11.98 3.38
CA SER A 75 10.26 12.29 4.23
C SER A 75 9.68 10.97 4.72
N PRO A 76 9.22 10.90 5.98
CA PRO A 76 8.50 9.74 6.49
C PRO A 76 7.35 9.37 5.57
N TRP A 77 7.31 8.12 5.12
CA TRP A 77 6.31 7.66 4.17
C TRP A 77 5.69 6.35 4.62
N ILE A 78 4.37 6.33 4.61
CA ILE A 78 3.54 5.14 4.82
C ILE A 78 2.65 4.91 3.59
N VAL A 79 2.60 3.66 3.14
CA VAL A 79 1.79 3.20 2.02
C VAL A 79 0.92 2.06 2.50
N LEU A 80 -0.38 2.12 2.27
CA LEU A 80 -1.30 1.10 2.77
C LEU A 80 -2.44 0.82 1.79
N GLY A 81 -2.93 -0.41 1.83
CA GLY A 81 -4.09 -0.85 1.04
C GLY A 81 -3.89 -2.24 0.45
N ASP A 82 -4.69 -2.54 -0.56
CA ASP A 82 -4.69 -3.81 -1.28
C ASP A 82 -3.83 -3.67 -2.55
N PHE A 83 -2.71 -4.39 -2.58
CA PHE A 83 -1.77 -4.35 -3.70
C PHE A 83 -2.16 -5.32 -4.83
N ASN A 84 -3.10 -6.23 -4.58
CA ASN A 84 -3.47 -7.35 -5.46
C ASN A 84 -2.28 -8.20 -5.93
N VAL A 85 -1.19 -8.21 -5.16
CA VAL A 85 0.00 -9.02 -5.43
C VAL A 85 0.68 -9.42 -4.13
N SER A 86 1.14 -10.66 -4.07
CA SER A 86 1.99 -11.15 -2.98
C SER A 86 3.46 -10.91 -3.33
N ARG A 87 4.35 -10.81 -2.34
CA ARG A 87 5.79 -10.64 -2.54
C ARG A 87 6.50 -11.94 -2.86
N ASN A 88 6.03 -13.05 -2.29
CA ASN A 88 6.66 -14.35 -2.50
C ASN A 88 5.64 -15.50 -2.43
N VAL A 89 6.11 -16.68 -2.81
CA VAL A 89 5.30 -17.92 -2.85
C VAL A 89 4.78 -18.31 -1.45
N GLY A 90 5.54 -18.02 -0.39
CA GLY A 90 5.18 -18.36 1.00
C GLY A 90 4.02 -17.55 1.57
N GLU A 91 3.61 -16.48 0.88
CA GLU A 91 2.44 -15.67 1.24
C GLU A 91 1.14 -16.17 0.58
N SER A 92 1.18 -17.37 -0.02
CA SER A 92 0.02 -18.05 -0.56
C SER A 92 -0.09 -19.48 -0.05
N ILE A 93 -1.29 -19.89 0.36
CA ILE A 93 -1.66 -21.30 0.57
C ILE A 93 -2.32 -21.83 -0.69
N GLU A 94 -1.95 -23.05 -1.13
CA GLU A 94 -2.48 -23.72 -2.34
C GLU A 94 -2.36 -22.87 -3.63
N GLY A 95 -1.46 -21.89 -3.62
CA GLY A 95 -1.15 -21.03 -4.76
C GLY A 95 -0.10 -21.60 -5.68
N CYS A 96 0.33 -20.79 -6.65
CA CYS A 96 1.44 -21.15 -7.53
C CYS A 96 2.73 -21.29 -6.72
N SER A 97 3.45 -22.41 -6.88
CA SER A 97 4.74 -22.66 -6.23
C SER A 97 5.93 -21.95 -6.88
N ARG A 98 5.67 -21.11 -7.88
CA ARG A 98 6.69 -20.39 -8.66
C ARG A 98 6.59 -18.89 -8.43
N ILE A 99 7.74 -18.23 -8.41
CA ILE A 99 7.83 -16.77 -8.48
C ILE A 99 7.22 -16.34 -9.81
N SER A 100 6.36 -15.33 -9.77
CA SER A 100 5.73 -14.75 -10.96
C SER A 100 6.38 -13.41 -11.30
N GLY A 101 6.34 -13.01 -12.58
CA GLY A 101 6.86 -11.70 -12.98
C GLY A 101 6.19 -10.53 -12.26
N ALA A 102 4.92 -10.68 -11.85
CA ALA A 102 4.25 -9.67 -11.03
C ALA A 102 4.80 -9.57 -9.59
N MET A 103 5.29 -10.69 -9.03
CA MET A 103 5.99 -10.67 -7.74
C MET A 103 7.35 -9.98 -7.88
N GLU A 104 8.07 -10.25 -8.96
CA GLU A 104 9.36 -9.61 -9.27
C GLU A 104 9.17 -8.09 -9.46
N ASP A 105 8.29 -7.68 -10.38
CA ASP A 105 7.95 -6.26 -10.62
C ASP A 105 7.57 -5.53 -9.32
N PHE A 106 6.85 -6.21 -8.42
CA PHE A 106 6.46 -5.62 -7.15
C PHE A 106 7.64 -5.49 -6.19
N ASN A 107 8.46 -6.53 -6.03
CA ASN A 107 9.63 -6.45 -5.15
C ASN A 107 10.67 -5.45 -5.66
N ASP A 108 10.87 -5.34 -6.98
CA ASP A 108 11.74 -4.34 -7.60
C ASP A 108 11.23 -2.93 -7.27
N CYS A 109 9.92 -2.69 -7.40
CA CYS A 109 9.31 -1.42 -7.00
C CYS A 109 9.52 -1.08 -5.52
N LEU A 110 9.39 -2.07 -4.64
CA LEU A 110 9.62 -1.86 -3.20
C LEU A 110 11.09 -1.53 -2.90
N GLN A 111 12.00 -2.23 -3.57
CA GLN A 111 13.43 -1.99 -3.45
C GLN A 111 13.79 -0.58 -3.93
N ASP A 112 13.33 -0.19 -5.12
CA ASP A 112 13.58 1.13 -5.70
C ASP A 112 12.95 2.26 -4.87
N SER A 113 11.82 1.99 -4.23
CA SER A 113 11.11 2.96 -3.38
C SER A 113 11.63 2.99 -1.93
N GLU A 114 12.57 2.11 -1.58
CA GLU A 114 13.04 1.87 -0.20
C GLU A 114 11.90 1.63 0.80
N LEU A 115 10.89 0.88 0.36
CA LEU A 115 9.73 0.51 1.16
C LEU A 115 9.82 -0.94 1.60
N ASP A 116 9.48 -1.20 2.86
CA ASP A 116 9.36 -2.56 3.38
C ASP A 116 8.10 -2.72 4.23
N ASP A 117 7.68 -3.97 4.44
CA ASP A 117 6.53 -4.31 5.27
C ASP A 117 6.71 -3.75 6.70
N LEU A 118 5.77 -2.93 7.15
CA LEU A 118 5.69 -2.55 8.56
C LEU A 118 5.42 -3.81 9.38
N ARG A 119 6.18 -4.00 10.46
CA ARG A 119 6.04 -5.17 11.33
C ARG A 119 4.59 -5.33 11.78
N PHE A 120 4.03 -6.51 11.53
CA PHE A 120 2.67 -6.86 11.91
C PHE A 120 2.69 -8.12 12.78
N SER A 121 1.62 -8.31 13.54
CA SER A 121 1.32 -9.55 14.25
C SER A 121 -0.12 -9.95 13.93
N GLY A 122 -0.40 -11.26 13.82
CA GLY A 122 -1.72 -11.77 13.45
C GLY A 122 -1.70 -12.61 12.17
N PHE A 123 -2.84 -12.67 11.48
CA PHE A 123 -3.03 -13.51 10.31
C PHE A 123 -2.20 -13.02 9.12
N LEU A 124 -1.46 -13.95 8.51
CA LEU A 124 -0.62 -13.67 7.35
C LEU A 124 -1.44 -13.39 6.08
N HIS A 125 -2.60 -14.03 5.91
CA HIS A 125 -3.42 -13.91 4.71
C HIS A 125 -4.58 -12.94 4.91
N THR A 126 -4.84 -12.14 3.89
CA THR A 126 -5.85 -11.08 3.91
C THR A 126 -6.98 -11.34 2.91
N TRP A 127 -6.82 -12.37 2.05
CA TRP A 127 -7.82 -12.80 1.08
C TRP A 127 -7.90 -14.34 0.98
N CYS A 128 -9.10 -14.92 0.83
CA CYS A 128 -9.32 -16.31 0.38
C CYS A 128 -10.43 -16.35 -0.68
N ASN A 129 -10.30 -17.24 -1.66
CA ASN A 129 -11.29 -17.47 -2.71
C ASN A 129 -12.56 -18.23 -2.25
N LYS A 130 -12.65 -18.58 -0.96
CA LYS A 130 -13.77 -19.27 -0.27
C LYS A 130 -14.22 -20.59 -0.91
N ARG A 131 -13.35 -21.28 -1.64
CA ARG A 131 -13.66 -22.61 -2.20
C ARG A 131 -13.70 -23.65 -1.09
N SER A 132 -14.64 -24.58 -1.16
CA SER A 132 -14.80 -25.68 -0.20
C SER A 132 -13.65 -26.70 -0.24
N ASN A 133 -13.13 -26.98 -1.44
CA ASN A 133 -11.95 -27.82 -1.65
C ASN A 133 -10.86 -26.98 -2.34
N GLY A 134 -9.64 -27.00 -1.80
CA GLY A 134 -8.52 -26.19 -2.29
C GLY A 134 -8.76 -24.67 -2.16
N CYS A 135 -9.13 -24.17 -0.96
CA CYS A 135 -9.13 -22.71 -0.72
C CYS A 135 -7.71 -22.20 -0.94
N ILE A 136 -7.63 -21.18 -1.79
CA ILE A 136 -6.40 -20.41 -1.99
C ILE A 136 -6.52 -19.19 -1.09
N SER A 137 -5.55 -19.01 -0.21
CA SER A 137 -5.41 -17.81 0.61
C SER A 137 -4.15 -17.05 0.23
N LYS A 138 -4.19 -15.72 0.25
CA LYS A 138 -3.08 -14.84 -0.14
C LYS A 138 -2.94 -13.65 0.81
N LYS A 139 -1.71 -13.15 0.97
CA LYS A 139 -1.44 -11.81 1.53
C LYS A 139 -1.42 -10.79 0.40
N LEU A 140 -2.44 -9.93 0.35
CA LEU A 140 -2.61 -8.88 -0.68
C LEU A 140 -2.62 -7.49 -0.06
N ASP A 141 -3.14 -7.34 1.15
CA ASP A 141 -3.17 -6.09 1.88
C ASP A 141 -1.88 -5.90 2.68
N ARG A 142 -1.31 -4.69 2.62
CA ARG A 142 -0.06 -4.35 3.31
C ARG A 142 -0.10 -2.95 3.88
N VAL A 143 0.76 -2.76 4.87
CA VAL A 143 1.26 -1.45 5.28
C VAL A 143 2.76 -1.50 5.05
N LEU A 144 3.26 -0.61 4.20
CA LEU A 144 4.66 -0.46 3.85
C LEU A 144 5.18 0.88 4.32
N VAL A 145 6.43 0.92 4.74
CA VAL A 145 7.05 2.13 5.31
C VAL A 145 8.50 2.24 4.85
N ASN A 146 9.01 3.47 4.78
CA ASN A 146 10.43 3.72 4.55
C ASN A 146 11.21 3.88 5.86
N ASN A 147 12.54 3.98 5.75
CA ASN A 147 13.43 4.15 6.91
C ASN A 147 13.18 5.46 7.68
N ASP A 148 12.78 6.52 6.99
CA ASP A 148 12.43 7.80 7.62
C ASP A 148 11.23 7.63 8.56
N TRP A 149 10.19 6.92 8.12
CA TRP A 149 9.03 6.60 8.96
C TRP A 149 9.41 5.83 10.23
N LEU A 150 10.23 4.78 10.08
CA LEU A 150 10.69 3.98 11.21
C LEU A 150 11.54 4.80 12.19
N SER A 151 12.26 5.81 11.70
CA SER A 151 13.09 6.70 12.51
C SER A 151 12.26 7.76 13.24
N SER A 152 11.22 8.30 12.60
CA SER A 152 10.32 9.29 13.19
C SER A 152 9.43 8.73 14.30
N LEU A 153 9.01 7.47 14.20
CA LEU A 153 8.08 6.86 15.15
C LEU A 153 8.71 6.28 16.43
N ARG A 154 9.97 6.62 16.78
CA ARG A 154 10.57 6.16 18.05
C ARG A 154 9.82 6.64 19.31
N ASN A 155 8.85 7.54 19.17
CA ASN A 155 8.12 8.16 20.27
C ASN A 155 6.65 7.73 20.40
N LEU A 156 6.14 6.79 19.58
CA LEU A 156 4.82 6.18 19.82
C LEU A 156 4.98 4.88 20.62
N LYS A 157 5.21 5.04 21.94
CA LYS A 157 5.05 3.96 22.92
C LYS A 157 3.97 4.35 23.92
#